data_AF-A0A2G5TED4-F1
#
_entry.id   AF-A0A2G5TED4-F1
#
_cell.length_a   1.000
_cell.length_b   1.000
_cell.length_c   1.000
_cell.angle_alpha   90.00
_cell.angle_beta   90.00
_cell.angle_gamma   90.00
#
_symmetry.space_group_name_H-M   'P 1'
#
loop_
_entity.id
_entity.type
_entity.pdbx_description
1 polymer ?
#
loop_
_entity_poly.entity_id
_entity_poly.type
_entity_poly.pdbx_seq_one_letter_code
_entity_poly.pdbx_strand_id
1 'polypeptide(L)'
;MPVTVLTVLCDFITLLILVIGRKRIFQSKSAEIKRREMNFARQVLAQGVVSLAHSFWYNQGRNLIPGFTEVWRIFLTSTFSSNLLHVFDATVVFTCNFEFKNWLFGEKKKQTTLLLVSTIQGRSH
;
A
#
# COMPACT_ATOMS: atom_id res chain seq x y z
N MET A 1 15.35 -4.01 13.16
CA MET A 1 15.84 -4.25 11.78
C MET A 1 15.84 -5.71 11.33
N PRO A 2 16.37 -6.70 12.08
CA PRO A 2 16.50 -8.06 11.54
C PRO A 2 15.14 -8.71 11.18
N VAL A 3 14.10 -8.49 11.99
CA VAL A 3 12.75 -8.99 11.70
C VAL A 3 12.15 -8.33 10.47
N THR A 4 12.22 -7.00 10.34
CA THR A 4 11.68 -6.28 9.17
C THR A 4 12.37 -6.68 7.87
N VAL A 5 13.70 -6.86 7.89
CA VAL A 5 14.46 -7.35 6.74
C VAL A 5 14.02 -8.76 6.36
N LEU A 6 13.86 -9.65 7.34
CA LEU A 6 13.36 -11.00 7.10
C LEU A 6 11.96 -10.98 6.50
N THR A 7 11.04 -10.16 7.01
CA THR A 7 9.68 -10.02 6.47
C THR A 7 9.71 -9.62 4.99
N VAL A 8 10.46 -8.58 4.63
CA VAL A 8 10.54 -8.13 3.24
C VAL A 8 11.17 -9.18 2.32
N LEU A 9 12.19 -9.91 2.80
CA LEU A 9 12.78 -11.01 2.04
C LEU A 9 11.76 -12.13 1.80
N CYS A 10 11.00 -12.52 2.83
CA CYS A 10 9.93 -13.51 2.71
C CYS A 10 8.83 -13.04 1.74
N ASP A 11 8.44 -11.78 1.79
CA ASP A 11 7.43 -11.20 0.89
C ASP A 11 7.92 -11.18 -0.56
N PHE A 12 9.19 -10.83 -0.77
CA PHE A 12 9.81 -10.87 -2.09
C PHE A 12 9.88 -12.30 -2.65
N ILE A 13 10.28 -13.27 -1.82
CA ILE A 13 10.29 -14.69 -2.20
C ILE A 13 8.87 -15.17 -2.55
N THR A 14 7.88 -14.80 -1.73
CA THR A 14 6.46 -15.10 -1.99
C THR A 14 6.03 -14.55 -3.35
N LEU A 15 6.38 -13.30 -3.65
CA LEU A 15 6.07 -12.69 -4.95
C LEU A 15 6.75 -13.44 -6.10
N LEU A 16 8.02 -13.83 -5.95
CA LEU A 16 8.74 -14.62 -6.96
C LEU A 16 8.06 -15.98 -7.21
N ILE A 17 7.68 -16.69 -6.15
CA ILE A 17 6.95 -17.97 -6.25
C ILE A 17 5.62 -17.77 -6.98
N LEU A 18 4.87 -16.71 -6.66
CA LEU A 18 3.61 -16.40 -7.32
C LEU A 18 3.79 -16.05 -8.81
N VAL A 19 4.88 -15.38 -9.19
CA VAL A 19 5.18 -15.00 -10.57
C VAL A 19 5.66 -16.20 -11.39
N ILE A 20 6.62 -16.97 -10.86
CA ILE A 20 7.21 -18.14 -11.54
C ILE A 20 6.20 -19.28 -11.59
N GLY A 21 5.56 -19.58 -10.45
CA GLY A 21 4.55 -20.62 -10.30
C GLY A 21 3.18 -20.26 -10.87
N ARG A 22 3.01 -19.06 -11.45
CA ARG A 22 1.70 -18.51 -11.83
C ARG A 22 0.85 -19.46 -12.67
N LYS A 23 1.47 -20.24 -13.57
CA LYS A 23 0.75 -21.14 -14.47
C LYS A 23 0.17 -22.33 -13.71
N ARG A 24 0.92 -22.87 -12.74
CA ARG A 24 0.54 -24.02 -11.92
C ARG A 24 -0.40 -23.62 -10.79
N ILE A 25 -0.07 -22.54 -10.06
CA ILE A 25 -0.83 -22.06 -8.89
C ILE A 25 -2.23 -21.59 -9.29
N PHE A 26 -2.35 -20.92 -10.45
CA PHE A 26 -3.62 -20.33 -10.89
C PHE A 26 -4.33 -21.11 -12.00
N GLN A 27 -3.92 -22.35 -12.29
CA GLN A 27 -4.48 -23.13 -13.41
C GLN A 27 -6.00 -23.33 -13.30
N SER A 28 -6.52 -23.52 -12.10
CA SER A 28 -7.94 -23.74 -11.80
C SER A 28 -8.63 -22.52 -11.18
N LYS A 29 -7.95 -21.37 -11.11
CA LYS A 29 -8.47 -20.16 -10.46
C LYS A 29 -9.01 -19.19 -11.52
N SER A 30 -10.05 -18.45 -11.15
CA SER A 30 -10.57 -17.38 -12.01
C SER A 30 -9.53 -16.28 -12.21
N ALA A 31 -9.64 -15.55 -13.33
CA ALA A 31 -8.79 -14.41 -13.62
C ALA A 31 -8.86 -13.33 -12.52
N GLU A 32 -10.03 -13.20 -11.87
CA GLU A 32 -10.24 -12.28 -10.75
C GLU A 32 -9.43 -12.67 -9.51
N ILE A 33 -9.49 -13.95 -9.08
CA ILE A 33 -8.71 -14.45 -7.93
C ILE A 33 -7.22 -14.25 -8.20
N LYS A 34 -6.74 -14.59 -9.40
CA LYS A 34 -5.35 -14.40 -9.79
C LYS A 34 -4.92 -12.93 -9.68
N ARG A 35 -5.78 -12.00 -10.11
CA ARG A 35 -5.51 -10.56 -10.03
C ARG A 35 -5.47 -10.09 -8.58
N ARG A 36 -6.39 -10.55 -7.73
CA ARG A 36 -6.43 -10.23 -6.29
C ARG A 36 -5.14 -10.66 -5.59
N GLU A 37 -4.75 -11.92 -5.74
CA GLU A 37 -3.53 -12.47 -5.12
C GLU A 37 -2.27 -11.71 -5.55
N MET A 38 -2.13 -11.42 -6.84
CA MET A 38 -0.98 -10.67 -7.35
C MET A 38 -0.95 -9.22 -6.85
N ASN A 39 -2.12 -8.58 -6.73
CA ASN A 39 -2.22 -7.22 -6.18
C ASN A 39 -1.90 -7.19 -4.69
N PHE A 40 -2.40 -8.18 -3.93
CA PHE A 40 -2.11 -8.33 -2.52
C PHE A 40 -0.61 -8.52 -2.28
N ALA A 41 0.03 -9.44 -3.01
CA ALA A 41 1.48 -9.67 -2.90
C ALA A 41 2.31 -8.39 -3.19
N ARG A 42 1.90 -7.59 -4.19
CA ARG A 42 2.53 -6.30 -4.48
C ARG A 42 2.32 -5.27 -3.37
N GLN A 43 1.12 -5.22 -2.80
CA GLN A 43 0.80 -4.30 -1.71
C GLN A 43 1.63 -4.63 -0.45
N VAL A 44 1.71 -5.92 -0.09
CA VAL A 44 2.51 -6.38 1.05
C VAL A 44 3.98 -6.02 0.86
N LEU A 45 4.54 -6.23 -0.34
CA LEU A 45 5.92 -5.84 -0.63
C LEU A 45 6.14 -4.32 -0.50
N ALA A 46 5.20 -3.50 -1.00
CA ALA A 46 5.27 -2.04 -0.86
C ALA A 46 5.21 -1.61 0.63
N GLN A 47 4.34 -2.22 1.43
CA GLN A 47 4.25 -1.98 2.87
C GLN A 47 5.53 -2.41 3.59
N GLY A 48 6.13 -3.53 3.17
CA GLY A 48 7.42 -4.00 3.64
C GLY A 48 8.55 -3.01 3.39
N VAL A 49 8.63 -2.44 2.18
CA VAL A 49 9.63 -1.41 1.83
C VAL A 49 9.47 -0.15 2.69
N VAL A 50 8.24 0.30 2.90
CA VAL A 50 7.94 1.43 3.79
C VAL A 50 8.39 1.12 5.22
N SER A 51 8.09 -0.08 5.72
CA SER A 51 8.51 -0.54 7.05
C SER A 51 10.04 -0.62 7.20
N LEU A 52 10.75 -1.00 6.15
CA LEU A 52 12.22 -0.95 6.11
C LEU A 52 12.74 0.48 6.19
N ALA A 53 12.16 1.40 5.41
CA ALA A 53 12.53 2.82 5.47
C ALA A 53 12.29 3.40 6.86
N HIS A 54 11.15 3.07 7.49
CA HIS A 54 10.85 3.46 8.87
C HIS A 54 11.88 2.91 9.86
N SER A 55 12.18 1.61 9.73
CA SER A 55 13.16 0.94 10.58
C SER A 55 14.55 1.56 10.43
N PHE A 56 14.97 1.85 9.21
CA PHE A 56 16.23 2.54 8.94
C PHE A 56 16.25 3.94 9.55
N TRP A 57 15.18 4.71 9.33
CA TRP A 57 15.06 6.07 9.84
C TRP A 57 15.09 6.12 11.37
N TYR A 58 14.41 5.20 12.05
CA TYR A 58 14.41 5.12 13.51
C TYR A 58 15.80 4.81 14.09
N ASN A 59 16.56 3.93 13.42
CA ASN A 59 17.88 3.52 13.91
C ASN A 59 19.00 4.50 13.52
N GLN A 60 18.98 5.00 12.28
CA GLN A 60 20.09 5.77 11.71
C GLN A 60 19.76 7.25 11.47
N GLY A 61 18.48 7.65 11.52
CA GLY A 61 18.04 9.01 11.19
C GLY A 61 18.69 10.09 12.06
N ARG A 62 19.06 9.78 13.30
CA ARG A 62 19.74 10.74 14.20
C ARG A 62 21.10 11.19 13.67
N ASN A 63 21.81 10.29 12.97
CA ASN A 63 23.10 10.57 12.37
C ASN A 63 22.97 11.39 11.08
N LEU A 64 21.77 11.45 10.49
CA LEU A 64 21.50 12.12 9.22
C LEU A 64 21.00 13.57 9.39
N ILE A 65 20.72 14.00 10.62
CA ILE A 65 20.22 15.35 10.92
C ILE A 65 21.32 16.17 11.61
N PRO A 66 22.20 16.86 10.86
CA PRO A 66 23.18 17.76 11.44
C PRO A 66 22.52 19.05 11.95
N GLY A 67 23.22 19.79 12.83
CA GLY A 67 22.84 21.14 13.24
C GLY A 67 21.81 21.26 14.37
N PHE A 68 21.15 20.18 14.77
CA PHE A 68 20.23 20.17 15.92
C PHE A 68 20.89 19.67 17.20
N THR A 69 20.37 20.09 18.37
CA THR A 69 20.73 19.51 19.66
C THR A 69 20.22 18.06 19.75
N GLU A 70 20.84 17.24 20.60
CA GLU A 70 20.46 15.82 20.74
C GLU A 70 18.97 15.62 21.06
N VAL A 71 18.41 16.45 21.94
CA VAL A 71 16.98 16.38 22.30
C VAL A 71 16.08 16.56 21.07
N TRP A 72 16.41 17.54 20.21
CA TRP A 72 15.65 17.78 18.98
C TRP A 72 15.85 16.67 17.94
N ARG A 73 17.06 16.10 17.83
CA ARG A 73 17.32 14.95 16.95
C ARG A 73 16.52 13.74 17.37
N ILE A 74 16.47 13.44 18.66
CA ILE A 74 15.66 12.35 19.21
C ILE A 74 14.18 12.61 18.91
N PHE A 75 13.65 13.78 19.26
CA PHE A 75 12.25 14.13 19.01
C PHE A 75 11.85 14.01 17.53
N LEU A 76 12.66 14.54 16.62
CA LEU A 76 12.39 14.50 15.18
C LEU A 76 12.39 13.07 14.65
N THR A 77 13.34 12.24 15.08
CA THR A 77 13.52 10.86 14.56
C THR A 77 12.64 9.82 15.24
N SER A 78 12.13 10.09 16.44
CA SER A 78 11.20 9.19 17.14
C SER A 78 9.76 9.71 17.09
N THR A 79 9.40 10.72 17.88
CA THR A 79 8.00 11.13 18.09
C THR A 79 7.38 11.77 16.87
N PHE A 80 8.05 12.75 16.26
CA PHE A 80 7.53 13.43 15.07
C PHE A 80 7.44 12.45 13.90
N SER A 81 8.51 11.68 13.67
CA SER A 81 8.54 10.70 12.61
C SER A 81 7.53 9.58 12.82
N SER A 82 7.40 8.99 14.00
CA SER A 82 6.42 7.92 14.25
C SER A 82 4.99 8.35 13.87
N ASN A 83 4.63 9.61 14.14
CA ASN A 83 3.33 10.16 13.75
C ASN A 83 3.20 10.36 12.23
N LEU A 84 4.23 10.91 11.58
CA LEU A 84 4.23 11.09 10.13
C LEU A 84 4.22 9.75 9.38
N LEU A 85 4.88 8.75 9.96
CA LEU A 85 5.09 7.46 9.34
C LEU A 85 3.80 6.63 9.24
N HIS A 86 2.83 6.83 10.14
CA HIS A 86 1.49 6.22 10.04
C HIS A 86 0.71 6.66 8.79
N VAL A 87 1.03 7.80 8.19
CA VAL A 87 0.39 8.25 6.95
C VAL A 87 0.80 7.38 5.76
N PHE A 88 2.01 6.80 5.78
CA PHE A 88 2.49 5.96 4.68
C PHE A 88 1.75 4.63 4.59
N ASP A 89 1.35 4.03 5.71
CA ASP A 89 0.55 2.80 5.70
C ASP A 89 -0.78 3.01 4.96
N ALA A 90 -1.48 4.09 5.29
CA ALA A 90 -2.70 4.48 4.57
C ALA A 90 -2.39 4.75 3.10
N THR A 91 -1.33 5.50 2.80
CA THR A 91 -0.92 5.82 1.43
C THR A 91 -0.69 4.57 0.59
N VAL A 92 0.02 3.56 1.12
CA VAL A 92 0.26 2.28 0.44
C VAL A 92 -1.06 1.58 0.10
N VAL A 93 -2.01 1.56 1.03
CA VAL A 93 -3.35 0.99 0.75
C VAL A 93 -4.04 1.77 -0.37
N PHE A 94 -4.09 3.10 -0.28
CA PHE A 94 -4.71 3.96 -1.29
C PHE A 94 -4.05 3.83 -2.68
N THR A 95 -2.74 3.60 -2.75
CA THR A 95 -2.02 3.53 -4.03
C THR A 95 -2.02 2.13 -4.62
N CYS A 96 -1.83 1.10 -3.80
CA CYS A 96 -1.51 -0.26 -4.22
C CYS A 96 -2.69 -1.24 -4.11
N ASN A 97 -3.68 -0.97 -3.25
CA ASN A 97 -4.87 -1.81 -3.16
C ASN A 97 -5.87 -1.44 -4.28
N PHE A 98 -5.76 -2.14 -5.41
CA PHE A 98 -6.63 -1.91 -6.56
C PHE A 98 -8.10 -2.21 -6.28
N GLU A 99 -8.43 -3.11 -5.36
CA GLU A 99 -9.82 -3.39 -5.00
C GLU A 99 -10.42 -2.21 -4.25
N PHE A 100 -9.70 -1.69 -3.26
CA PHE A 100 -10.08 -0.50 -2.53
C PHE A 100 -10.18 0.72 -3.45
N LYS A 101 -9.24 0.91 -4.38
CA LYS A 101 -9.33 1.98 -5.39
C LYS A 101 -10.55 1.81 -6.29
N ASN A 102 -10.78 0.60 -6.81
CA ASN A 102 -11.92 0.33 -7.68
C ASN A 102 -13.25 0.52 -6.94
N TRP A 103 -13.32 0.18 -5.65
CA TRP A 103 -14.46 0.47 -4.81
C TRP A 103 -14.64 1.99 -4.63
N LEU A 104 -13.59 2.69 -4.18
CA LEU A 104 -13.61 4.12 -3.88
C LEU A 104 -13.98 4.98 -5.11
N PHE A 105 -13.50 4.61 -6.30
CA PHE A 105 -13.78 5.33 -7.54
C PHE A 105 -14.94 4.73 -8.34
N GLY A 106 -15.31 3.47 -8.09
CA GLY A 106 -16.43 2.78 -8.76
C GLY A 106 -17.80 3.24 -8.25
N GLU A 107 -17.91 3.54 -6.96
CA GLU A 107 -19.08 4.19 -6.34
C GLU A 107 -19.40 5.53 -7.04
N LYS A 108 -18.37 6.34 -7.33
CA LYS A 108 -18.52 7.62 -8.04
C LYS A 108 -19.10 7.44 -9.44
N LYS A 109 -18.63 6.44 -10.18
CA LYS A 109 -19.19 6.11 -11.51
C LYS A 109 -20.65 5.67 -11.42
N LYS A 110 -21.01 4.82 -10.45
CA LYS A 110 -22.40 4.36 -10.26
C LYS A 110 -23.34 5.51 -9.91
N GLN A 111 -22.93 6.42 -9.02
CA GLN A 111 -23.69 7.62 -8.69
C GLN A 111 -23.85 8.57 -9.89
N THR A 112 -22.79 8.81 -10.66
CA THR A 112 -22.88 9.67 -11.86
C THR A 112 -23.80 9.06 -12.93
N THR A 113 -23.75 7.73 -13.14
CA THR A 113 -24.65 7.05 -14.08
C THR A 113 -26.10 7.11 -13.61
N LEU A 114 -26.37 6.92 -12.32
CA LEU A 114 -27.74 7.04 -11.76
C LEU A 114 -28.29 8.47 -11.89
N LEU A 115 -27.47 9.49 -11.63
CA LEU A 115 -27.85 10.90 -11.81
C LEU A 115 -28.11 11.25 -13.28
N LEU A 116 -27.31 10.71 -14.21
CA LEU A 116 -27.55 10.89 -15.65
C LEU A 116 -28.86 10.26 -16.10
N VAL A 117 -29.14 9.03 -15.66
CA VAL A 117 -30.38 8.30 -16.01
C VAL A 117 -31.62 9.02 -15.46
N SER A 118 -31.57 9.51 -14.21
CA SER A 118 -32.70 10.27 -13.63
C SER A 118 -32.93 11.62 -14.32
N THR A 119 -31.87 12.29 -14.76
CA THR A 119 -31.96 13.56 -15.50
C THR A 119 -32.55 13.37 -16.91
N ILE A 120 -32.26 12.24 -17.57
CA ILE A 120 -32.82 11.90 -18.89
C ILE A 120 -34.32 11.55 -18.76
N GLN A 121 -34.71 10.77 -17.74
CA GLN A 121 -36.13 10.47 -17.49
C GLN A 121 -36.95 11.70 -17.10
N GLY A 122 -36.39 12.62 -16.32
CA GLY A 122 -37.06 13.87 -15.94
C GLY A 122 -37.26 14.87 -17.09
N ARG A 123 -36.60 14.67 -18.23
CA ARG A 123 -36.69 15.54 -19.42
C ARG A 123 -37.67 15.03 -20.49
N SER A 124 -38.29 13.88 -20.25
CA SER A 124 -39.21 13.19 -21.18
C SER A 124 -40.70 13.47 -20.90
N HIS A 125 -41.02 14.43 -20.03
CA HIS A 125 -42.38 14.88 -19.74
C HIS A 125 -42.59 16.31 -20.21
#